data_AF-A0A7C6AMF7-F1
#
_entry.id   AF-A0A7C6AMF7-F1
#
_cell.length_a   1.000
_cell.length_b   1.000
_cell.length_c   1.000
_cell.angle_alpha   90.00
_cell.angle_beta   90.00
_cell.angle_gamma   90.00
#
_symmetry.space_group_name_H-M   'P 1'
#
loop_
_entity.id
_entity.type
_entity.pdbx_description
1 polymer ?
#
loop_
_entity_poly.entity_id
_entity_poly.type
_entity_poly.pdbx_seq_one_letter_code
_entity_poly.pdbx_strand_id
1 'polypeptide(L)'
;LMKIVFNIKEDDPRNPGVIADCTGDNAGDSVGPTADGFETYGVTGVALISFIVLAITNVDYQTELLTWIFTMRILMVITSVFSFYINRFLSQARYSKTDDLDFEVPLTNLVWITSIFSIIVTFLASYFLIGPGTLLGAVSENLWIILSIIISAGTLGAALIPEFTKIFTSPKSKHVNEVVRASKEGGASLNILSGFVAGNFSAFWQGMVFILLMSIAYIASNTGLENVIPAYPTIFAFGLVAFGFLGMGPVTIAVDSYGPVTDNAQSIYELSLIETKEGISEEIEKDFGFKPDFEKAKHYLEANDGAGNTFKATAKPVLIGTAVVGATTMIFSLILVIKNVLNIEPEQILNILNPWTILGFIAGGSVVYWFTGASTQAVTTGAYRAVEYIKKHINLDPNASLSASTENSKEVVKICTQYAQKGMINIFIAIFSFALAFAFISAPSGTGDAHSTAAASFFVSYLISIAIFGLFQAVFMANAGGAWDNAKKVVEVDLKEKGTDLHAATVVGDTVGDPFKDTSSVSLNPII
;
A
#
# COMPACT_ATOMS: atom_id res chain seq x y z
N LEU A 1 4.91 -19.63 10.74
CA LEU A 1 4.58 -20.48 11.93
C LEU A 1 5.21 -21.89 11.91
N MET A 2 5.20 -22.62 10.78
CA MET A 2 5.64 -24.04 10.75
C MET A 2 7.13 -24.25 11.05
N LYS A 3 7.99 -23.28 10.67
CA LYS A 3 9.42 -23.24 11.04
C LYS A 3 9.65 -23.42 12.54
N ILE A 4 8.90 -22.72 13.38
CA ILE A 4 9.05 -22.78 14.84
C ILE A 4 8.51 -24.10 15.40
N VAL A 5 7.38 -24.57 14.87
CA VAL A 5 6.69 -25.75 15.40
C VAL A 5 7.45 -27.04 15.09
N PHE A 6 8.05 -27.14 13.91
CA PHE A 6 8.64 -28.39 13.40
C PHE A 6 10.14 -28.32 13.13
N ASN A 7 10.77 -27.14 13.25
CA ASN A 7 12.17 -26.92 12.92
C ASN A 7 12.54 -27.38 11.49
N ILE A 8 11.66 -27.07 10.53
CA ILE A 8 11.82 -27.35 9.10
C ILE A 8 12.22 -26.09 8.33
N LYS A 9 12.69 -26.26 7.09
CA LYS A 9 13.01 -25.15 6.18
C LYS A 9 11.74 -24.35 5.82
N GLU A 10 11.92 -23.11 5.37
CA GLU A 10 10.86 -22.38 4.64
C GLU A 10 10.43 -23.20 3.43
N ASP A 11 9.14 -23.18 3.12
CA ASP A 11 8.55 -23.84 1.95
C ASP A 11 8.88 -25.34 1.80
N ASP A 12 9.18 -26.01 2.91
CA ASP A 12 9.50 -27.43 2.93
C ASP A 12 8.36 -28.23 2.27
N PRO A 13 8.63 -29.02 1.22
CA PRO A 13 7.56 -29.64 0.42
C PRO A 13 6.73 -30.66 1.21
N ARG A 14 7.21 -31.10 2.38
CA ARG A 14 6.47 -31.99 3.30
C ARG A 14 5.39 -31.26 4.07
N ASN A 15 5.42 -29.93 4.13
CA ASN A 15 4.40 -29.12 4.78
C ASN A 15 3.20 -28.89 3.82
N PRO A 16 2.00 -29.44 4.11
CA PRO A 16 0.83 -29.25 3.24
C PRO A 16 0.33 -27.80 3.20
N GLY A 17 0.83 -26.92 4.08
CA GLY A 17 0.49 -25.51 4.09
C GLY A 17 1.13 -24.66 2.98
N VAL A 18 2.23 -25.11 2.36
CA VAL A 18 3.00 -24.29 1.40
C VAL A 18 2.15 -23.92 0.17
N ILE A 19 1.31 -24.84 -0.32
CA ILE A 19 0.41 -24.54 -1.45
C ILE A 19 -0.62 -23.46 -1.09
N ALA A 20 -1.09 -23.44 0.16
CA ALA A 20 -2.01 -22.40 0.62
C ALA A 20 -1.31 -21.04 0.77
N ASP A 21 -0.02 -21.05 1.14
CA ASP A 21 0.86 -19.88 1.18
C ASP A 21 1.01 -19.26 -0.21
N CYS A 22 1.52 -20.04 -1.18
CA CYS A 22 1.70 -19.58 -2.57
C CYS A 22 0.39 -19.07 -3.19
N THR A 23 -0.72 -19.78 -2.93
CA THR A 23 -2.05 -19.34 -3.39
C THR A 23 -2.46 -18.02 -2.71
N GLY A 24 -2.10 -17.87 -1.44
CA GLY A 24 -2.27 -16.67 -0.63
C GLY A 24 -1.54 -15.46 -1.19
N ASP A 25 -0.25 -15.57 -1.56
CA ASP A 25 0.49 -14.43 -2.10
C ASP A 25 -0.11 -13.95 -3.43
N ASN A 26 -0.59 -14.88 -4.27
CA ASN A 26 -1.26 -14.51 -5.52
C ASN A 26 -2.62 -13.85 -5.26
N ALA A 27 -3.46 -14.44 -4.40
CA ALA A 27 -4.80 -13.96 -4.16
C ALA A 27 -4.83 -12.67 -3.30
N GLY A 28 -4.01 -12.65 -2.26
CA GLY A 28 -3.89 -11.57 -1.28
C GLY A 28 -2.94 -10.48 -1.75
N ASP A 29 -1.69 -10.81 -2.05
CA ASP A 29 -0.62 -9.82 -2.22
C ASP A 29 -0.40 -9.36 -3.67
N SER A 30 -0.99 -10.04 -4.65
CA SER A 30 -0.97 -9.62 -6.05
C SER A 30 -2.33 -9.09 -6.51
N VAL A 31 -3.37 -9.92 -6.45
CA VAL A 31 -4.72 -9.51 -6.89
C VAL A 31 -5.32 -8.43 -5.97
N GLY A 32 -5.12 -8.55 -4.66
CA GLY A 32 -5.61 -7.58 -3.67
C GLY A 32 -5.11 -6.16 -3.92
N PRO A 33 -3.80 -5.88 -3.82
CA PRO A 33 -3.22 -4.56 -4.09
C PRO A 33 -3.49 -4.04 -5.51
N THR A 34 -3.62 -4.92 -6.51
CA THR A 34 -4.03 -4.49 -7.86
C THR A 34 -5.46 -3.95 -7.87
N ALA A 35 -6.40 -4.63 -7.20
CA ALA A 35 -7.78 -4.17 -7.07
C ALA A 35 -7.86 -2.88 -6.21
N ASP A 36 -7.04 -2.81 -5.16
CA ASP A 36 -6.89 -1.63 -4.30
C ASP A 36 -6.40 -0.41 -5.09
N GLY A 37 -5.32 -0.57 -5.86
CA GLY A 37 -4.78 0.46 -6.74
C GLY A 37 -5.77 0.88 -7.84
N PHE A 38 -6.54 -0.06 -8.39
CA PHE A 38 -7.60 0.24 -9.36
C PHE A 38 -8.72 1.09 -8.74
N GLU A 39 -9.18 0.73 -7.55
CA GLU A 39 -10.20 1.46 -6.81
C GLU A 39 -9.70 2.89 -6.49
N THR A 40 -8.47 3.02 -5.98
CA THR A 40 -7.87 4.31 -5.63
C THR A 40 -7.73 5.22 -6.86
N TYR A 41 -7.40 4.64 -8.02
CA TYR A 41 -7.36 5.34 -9.31
C TYR A 41 -8.76 5.82 -9.75
N GLY A 42 -9.80 5.04 -9.46
CA GLY A 42 -11.20 5.37 -9.68
C GLY A 42 -11.68 6.51 -8.79
N VAL A 43 -11.58 6.34 -7.47
CA VAL A 43 -12.11 7.26 -6.45
C VAL A 43 -11.46 8.63 -6.55
N THR A 44 -10.14 8.73 -6.67
CA THR A 44 -9.46 10.03 -6.80
C THR A 44 -9.93 10.78 -8.06
N GLY A 45 -10.12 10.06 -9.17
CA GLY A 45 -10.66 10.64 -10.40
C GLY A 45 -12.10 11.14 -10.23
N VAL A 46 -12.97 10.32 -9.64
CA VAL A 46 -14.37 10.68 -9.35
C VAL A 46 -14.45 11.86 -8.39
N ALA A 47 -13.60 11.91 -7.36
CA ALA A 47 -13.54 13.01 -6.40
C ALA A 47 -13.19 14.33 -7.10
N LEU A 48 -12.18 14.35 -7.96
CA LEU A 48 -11.79 15.57 -8.70
C LEU A 48 -12.84 16.02 -9.70
N ILE A 49 -13.45 15.07 -10.44
CA ILE A 49 -14.54 15.39 -11.38
C ILE A 49 -15.73 16.00 -10.61
N SER A 50 -16.11 15.37 -9.50
CA SER A 50 -17.21 15.85 -8.65
C SER A 50 -16.91 17.25 -8.10
N PHE A 51 -15.69 17.48 -7.64
CA PHE A 51 -15.26 18.78 -7.15
C PHE A 51 -15.33 19.84 -8.25
N ILE A 52 -14.78 19.57 -9.44
CA ILE A 52 -14.81 20.51 -10.58
C ILE A 52 -16.24 20.91 -10.93
N VAL A 53 -17.14 19.94 -11.02
CA VAL A 53 -18.55 20.17 -11.39
C VAL A 53 -19.31 20.94 -10.31
N LEU A 54 -18.99 20.73 -9.02
CA LEU A 54 -19.67 21.39 -7.90
C LEU A 54 -19.09 22.76 -7.54
N ALA A 55 -17.77 22.96 -7.72
CA ALA A 55 -17.06 24.16 -7.28
C ALA A 55 -16.94 25.24 -8.36
N ILE A 56 -17.04 24.88 -9.64
CA ILE A 56 -16.89 25.80 -10.78
C ILE A 56 -18.25 25.94 -11.45
N THR A 57 -18.71 27.17 -11.69
CA THR A 57 -20.03 27.42 -12.32
C THR A 57 -19.97 27.56 -13.84
N ASN A 58 -18.82 27.95 -14.39
CA ASN A 58 -18.62 28.10 -15.83
C ASN A 58 -18.36 26.74 -16.50
N VAL A 59 -19.28 26.33 -17.37
CA VAL A 59 -19.27 25.03 -18.08
C VAL A 59 -18.07 24.90 -19.03
N ASP A 60 -17.61 25.98 -19.64
CA ASP A 60 -16.46 25.94 -20.55
C ASP A 60 -15.17 25.66 -19.76
N TYR A 61 -15.00 26.29 -18.59
CA TYR A 61 -13.88 26.03 -17.68
C TYR A 61 -13.90 24.60 -17.13
N GLN A 62 -15.08 24.10 -16.79
CA GLN A 62 -15.24 22.69 -16.39
C GLN A 62 -14.77 21.76 -17.51
N THR A 63 -15.23 21.98 -18.74
CA THR A 63 -14.93 21.12 -19.90
C THR A 63 -13.41 21.07 -20.17
N GLU A 64 -12.74 22.20 -20.10
CA GLU A 64 -11.29 22.29 -20.31
C GLU A 64 -10.50 21.60 -19.19
N LEU A 65 -10.83 21.84 -17.91
CA LEU A 65 -10.19 21.15 -16.78
C LEU A 65 -10.43 19.64 -16.78
N LEU A 66 -11.65 19.19 -17.12
CA LEU A 66 -11.97 17.77 -17.23
C LEU A 66 -11.17 17.12 -18.36
N THR A 67 -11.09 17.78 -19.52
CA THR A 67 -10.27 17.31 -20.65
C THR A 67 -8.81 17.19 -20.24
N TRP A 68 -8.27 18.21 -19.55
CA TRP A 68 -6.92 18.19 -19.01
C TRP A 68 -6.67 17.03 -18.06
N ILE A 69 -7.54 16.79 -17.06
CA ILE A 69 -7.40 15.65 -16.13
C ILE A 69 -7.42 14.32 -16.88
N PHE A 70 -8.36 14.11 -17.82
CA PHE A 70 -8.43 12.85 -18.57
C PHE A 70 -7.20 12.65 -19.47
N THR A 71 -6.73 13.69 -20.16
CA THR A 71 -5.51 13.62 -20.95
C THR A 71 -4.29 13.33 -20.08
N MET A 72 -4.17 13.99 -18.92
CA MET A 72 -3.10 13.74 -17.95
C MET A 72 -3.05 12.27 -17.49
N ARG A 73 -4.20 11.66 -17.20
CA ARG A 73 -4.29 10.23 -16.83
C ARG A 73 -3.72 9.31 -17.91
N ILE A 74 -4.07 9.56 -19.17
CA ILE A 74 -3.56 8.77 -20.31
C ILE A 74 -2.04 8.97 -20.44
N LEU A 75 -1.56 10.21 -20.36
CA LEU A 75 -0.14 10.54 -20.48
C LEU A 75 0.69 9.93 -19.35
N MET A 76 0.18 9.85 -18.13
CA MET A 76 0.84 9.21 -16.99
C MET A 76 1.06 7.70 -17.21
N VAL A 77 0.11 7.01 -17.85
CA VAL A 77 0.28 5.59 -18.24
C VAL A 77 1.37 5.45 -19.30
N ILE A 78 1.35 6.30 -20.34
CA ILE A 78 2.37 6.29 -21.41
C ILE A 78 3.76 6.56 -20.83
N THR A 79 3.85 7.53 -19.92
CA THR A 79 5.07 7.91 -19.20
C THR A 79 5.62 6.74 -18.40
N SER A 80 4.77 6.00 -17.70
CA SER A 80 5.14 4.80 -16.93
C SER A 80 5.74 3.71 -17.83
N VAL A 81 5.08 3.41 -18.96
CA VAL A 81 5.56 2.43 -19.94
C VAL A 81 6.91 2.84 -20.53
N PHE A 82 7.06 4.10 -20.91
CA PHE A 82 8.32 4.61 -21.46
C PHE A 82 9.46 4.56 -20.44
N SER A 83 9.17 4.94 -19.19
CA SER A 83 10.13 4.92 -18.07
C SER A 83 10.60 3.50 -17.75
N PHE A 84 9.70 2.50 -17.85
CA PHE A 84 10.08 1.09 -17.75
C PHE A 84 11.11 0.68 -18.80
N TYR A 85 10.90 1.02 -20.08
CA TYR A 85 11.85 0.68 -21.14
C TYR A 85 13.20 1.38 -20.97
N ILE A 86 13.19 2.66 -20.56
CA ILE A 86 14.43 3.39 -20.23
C ILE A 86 15.16 2.71 -19.08
N ASN A 87 14.46 2.42 -17.97
CA ASN A 87 15.06 1.79 -16.80
C ASN A 87 15.64 0.41 -17.15
N ARG A 88 14.91 -0.37 -17.97
CA ARG A 88 15.39 -1.67 -18.47
C ARG A 88 16.67 -1.51 -19.28
N PHE A 89 16.71 -0.57 -20.23
CA PHE A 89 17.90 -0.32 -21.04
C PHE A 89 19.10 0.08 -20.17
N LEU A 90 18.91 1.03 -19.25
CA LEU A 90 19.97 1.50 -18.34
C LEU A 90 20.45 0.39 -17.40
N SER A 91 19.54 -0.40 -16.85
CA SER A 91 19.86 -1.52 -15.97
C SER A 91 20.61 -2.63 -16.72
N GLN A 92 20.18 -2.98 -17.94
CA GLN A 92 20.90 -3.96 -18.78
C GLN A 92 22.29 -3.46 -19.17
N ALA A 93 22.43 -2.18 -19.55
CA ALA A 93 23.73 -1.60 -19.89
C ALA A 93 24.70 -1.62 -18.70
N ARG A 94 24.19 -1.39 -17.47
CA ARG A 94 25.00 -1.31 -16.26
C ARG A 94 25.35 -2.67 -15.66
N TYR A 95 24.40 -3.61 -15.67
CA TYR A 95 24.50 -4.85 -14.89
C TYR A 95 24.62 -6.12 -15.74
N SER A 96 24.59 -6.04 -17.07
CA SER A 96 24.75 -7.23 -17.94
C SER A 96 26.07 -7.98 -17.77
N LYS A 97 27.08 -7.36 -17.17
CA LYS A 97 28.43 -7.93 -16.95
C LYS A 97 28.80 -8.08 -15.47
N THR A 98 27.89 -7.75 -14.55
CA THR A 98 28.14 -7.86 -13.11
C THR A 98 27.62 -9.20 -12.62
N ASP A 99 28.44 -9.92 -11.85
CA ASP A 99 28.04 -11.22 -11.30
C ASP A 99 26.98 -11.09 -10.22
N ASP A 100 26.97 -9.99 -9.47
CA ASP A 100 26.09 -9.69 -8.34
C ASP A 100 25.40 -8.32 -8.50
N LEU A 101 24.15 -8.22 -8.03
CA LEU A 101 23.26 -7.07 -8.23
C LEU A 101 22.46 -6.79 -6.97
N ASP A 102 22.46 -5.52 -6.55
CA ASP A 102 21.49 -5.02 -5.58
C ASP A 102 20.12 -4.84 -6.23
N PHE A 103 19.20 -5.78 -6.01
CA PHE A 103 17.87 -5.79 -6.62
C PHE A 103 17.01 -4.58 -6.23
N GLU A 104 17.29 -3.91 -5.10
CA GLU A 104 16.56 -2.69 -4.72
C GLU A 104 16.89 -1.49 -5.62
N VAL A 105 18.07 -1.47 -6.25
CA VAL A 105 18.55 -0.33 -7.03
C VAL A 105 17.79 -0.15 -8.35
N PRO A 106 17.63 -1.18 -9.22
CA PRO A 106 16.83 -1.05 -10.45
C PRO A 106 15.38 -0.65 -10.19
N LEU A 107 14.78 -1.15 -9.10
CA LEU A 107 13.40 -0.83 -8.71
C LEU A 107 13.30 0.62 -8.21
N THR A 108 14.25 1.07 -7.38
CA THR A 108 14.34 2.47 -6.94
C THR A 108 14.53 3.42 -8.14
N ASN A 109 15.42 3.06 -9.08
CA ASN A 109 15.66 3.85 -10.28
C ASN A 109 14.39 3.96 -11.14
N LEU A 110 13.62 2.88 -11.27
CA LEU A 110 12.35 2.92 -11.99
C LEU A 110 11.39 3.95 -11.40
N VAL A 111 11.26 3.98 -10.06
CA VAL A 111 10.43 4.96 -9.36
C VAL A 111 10.91 6.39 -9.65
N TRP A 112 12.20 6.67 -9.47
CA TRP A 112 12.74 8.02 -9.70
C TRP A 112 12.68 8.47 -11.16
N ILE A 113 13.04 7.60 -12.11
CA ILE A 113 12.99 7.91 -13.55
C ILE A 113 11.56 8.25 -13.95
N THR A 114 10.58 7.46 -13.49
CA THR A 114 9.18 7.69 -13.82
C THR A 114 8.66 8.98 -13.18
N SER A 115 9.01 9.27 -11.92
CA SER A 115 8.61 10.53 -11.28
C SER A 115 9.17 11.74 -12.01
N ILE A 116 10.45 11.74 -12.39
CA ILE A 116 11.08 12.85 -13.13
C ILE A 116 10.40 13.03 -14.49
N PHE A 117 10.19 11.95 -15.24
CA PHE A 117 9.58 12.01 -16.56
C PHE A 117 8.11 12.45 -16.49
N SER A 118 7.37 11.96 -15.50
CA SER A 118 5.98 12.34 -15.23
C SER A 118 5.84 13.82 -14.88
N ILE A 119 6.76 14.37 -14.08
CA ILE A 119 6.81 15.81 -13.78
C ILE A 119 7.04 16.61 -15.06
N ILE A 120 8.02 16.24 -15.90
CA ILE A 120 8.29 16.92 -17.17
C ILE A 120 7.05 16.90 -18.07
N VAL A 121 6.43 15.74 -18.24
CA VAL A 121 5.22 15.57 -19.06
C VAL A 121 4.05 16.37 -18.48
N THR A 122 3.92 16.45 -17.15
CA THR A 122 2.89 17.26 -16.47
C THR A 122 3.00 18.73 -16.83
N PHE A 123 4.20 19.31 -16.78
CA PHE A 123 4.40 20.72 -17.16
C PHE A 123 4.14 20.95 -18.64
N LEU A 124 4.63 20.07 -19.51
CA LEU A 124 4.41 20.18 -20.97
C LEU A 124 2.92 20.08 -21.32
N ALA A 125 2.23 19.05 -20.83
CA ALA A 125 0.83 18.83 -21.09
C ALA A 125 -0.03 19.98 -20.55
N SER A 126 0.24 20.45 -19.34
CA SER A 126 -0.50 21.58 -18.76
C SER A 126 -0.27 22.86 -19.55
N TYR A 127 0.95 23.13 -20.03
CA TYR A 127 1.21 24.29 -20.89
C TYR A 127 0.37 24.27 -22.17
N PHE A 128 0.26 23.12 -22.83
CA PHE A 128 -0.50 23.01 -24.09
C PHE A 128 -2.02 22.96 -23.91
N LEU A 129 -2.50 22.42 -22.78
CA LEU A 129 -3.92 22.16 -22.57
C LEU A 129 -4.64 23.25 -21.78
N ILE A 130 -3.94 23.94 -20.87
CA ILE A 130 -4.51 24.96 -19.97
C ILE A 130 -3.58 26.19 -19.80
N GLY A 131 -2.56 26.31 -20.64
CA GLY A 131 -1.57 27.40 -20.59
C GLY A 131 -1.94 28.60 -21.48
N PRO A 132 -0.97 29.49 -21.78
CA PRO A 132 -1.23 30.71 -22.55
C PRO A 132 -1.87 30.43 -23.91
N GLY A 133 -2.96 31.14 -24.23
CA GLY A 133 -3.70 30.97 -25.48
C GLY A 133 -4.89 30.01 -25.39
N THR A 134 -5.11 29.39 -24.24
CA THR A 134 -6.33 28.63 -23.92
C THR A 134 -7.36 29.50 -23.20
N LEU A 135 -8.58 28.99 -22.99
CA LEU A 135 -9.63 29.75 -22.33
C LEU A 135 -9.28 29.95 -20.83
N LEU A 136 -8.78 28.93 -20.15
CA LEU A 136 -8.29 29.05 -18.78
C LEU A 136 -7.03 29.92 -18.68
N GLY A 137 -6.12 29.82 -19.64
CA GLY A 137 -4.91 30.66 -19.69
C GLY A 137 -5.20 32.14 -19.86
N ALA A 138 -6.33 32.50 -20.50
CA ALA A 138 -6.79 33.89 -20.59
C ALA A 138 -7.31 34.45 -19.24
N VAL A 139 -7.80 33.58 -18.36
CA VAL A 139 -8.25 33.95 -17.00
C VAL A 139 -7.08 34.02 -16.03
N SER A 140 -6.14 33.07 -16.14
CA SER A 140 -4.95 33.00 -15.30
C SER A 140 -3.78 32.41 -16.09
N GLU A 141 -2.89 33.30 -16.57
CA GLU A 141 -1.73 32.90 -17.38
C GLU A 141 -0.81 31.89 -16.69
N ASN A 142 -0.77 31.92 -15.35
CA ASN A 142 0.08 31.06 -14.54
C ASN A 142 -0.63 29.78 -14.06
N LEU A 143 -1.91 29.56 -14.42
CA LEU A 143 -2.68 28.40 -13.93
C LEU A 143 -1.98 27.07 -14.23
N TRP A 144 -1.47 26.92 -15.45
CA TRP A 144 -0.77 25.71 -15.86
C TRP A 144 0.46 25.43 -14.98
N ILE A 145 1.18 26.47 -14.54
CA ILE A 145 2.32 26.34 -13.61
C ILE A 145 1.83 25.91 -12.24
N ILE A 146 0.80 26.57 -11.71
CA ILE A 146 0.23 26.31 -10.39
C ILE A 146 -0.23 24.86 -10.29
N LEU A 147 -1.06 24.41 -11.23
CA LEU A 147 -1.59 23.05 -11.24
C LEU A 147 -0.49 22.01 -11.51
N SER A 148 0.50 22.33 -12.34
CA SER A 148 1.65 21.45 -12.55
C SER A 148 2.50 21.29 -11.30
N ILE A 149 2.75 22.35 -10.53
CA ILE A 149 3.47 22.29 -9.25
C ILE A 149 2.72 21.38 -8.27
N ILE A 150 1.40 21.54 -8.16
CA ILE A 150 0.58 20.76 -7.23
C ILE A 150 0.60 19.27 -7.59
N ILE A 151 0.35 18.90 -8.86
CA ILE A 151 0.43 17.50 -9.31
C ILE A 151 1.85 16.97 -9.12
N SER A 152 2.87 17.76 -9.46
CA SER A 152 4.27 17.37 -9.33
C SER A 152 4.67 17.15 -7.87
N ALA A 153 4.07 17.85 -6.91
CA ALA A 153 4.26 17.58 -5.48
C ALA A 153 3.76 16.17 -5.13
N GLY A 154 2.60 15.77 -5.63
CA GLY A 154 2.11 14.39 -5.48
C GLY A 154 3.03 13.36 -6.14
N THR A 155 3.44 13.60 -7.38
CA THR A 155 4.36 12.70 -8.11
C THR A 155 5.73 12.59 -7.44
N LEU A 156 6.23 13.68 -6.85
CA LEU A 156 7.43 13.67 -6.01
C LEU A 156 7.21 12.85 -4.74
N GLY A 157 6.05 12.99 -4.11
CA GLY A 157 5.68 12.20 -2.95
C GLY A 157 5.68 10.69 -3.24
N ALA A 158 5.23 10.26 -4.42
CA ALA A 158 5.31 8.85 -4.83
C ALA A 158 6.77 8.33 -4.96
N ALA A 159 7.77 9.20 -5.07
CA ALA A 159 9.19 8.82 -4.96
C ALA A 159 9.75 8.96 -3.54
N LEU A 160 9.37 10.01 -2.80
CA LEU A 160 9.88 10.27 -1.45
C LEU A 160 9.35 9.26 -0.42
N ILE A 161 8.08 8.89 -0.49
CA ILE A 161 7.44 7.98 0.47
C ILE A 161 8.13 6.61 0.49
N PRO A 162 8.44 5.99 -0.66
CA PRO A 162 9.27 4.79 -0.70
C PRO A 162 10.64 4.96 -0.03
N GLU A 163 11.34 6.07 -0.26
CA GLU A 163 12.65 6.32 0.36
C GLU A 163 12.55 6.40 1.88
N PHE A 164 11.55 7.10 2.41
CA PHE A 164 11.32 7.17 3.85
C PHE A 164 10.92 5.82 4.42
N THR A 165 10.15 5.02 3.69
CA THR A 165 9.75 3.67 4.12
C THR A 165 10.96 2.74 4.19
N LYS A 166 11.87 2.78 3.20
CA LYS A 166 13.11 1.97 3.18
C LYS A 166 14.00 2.19 4.41
N ILE A 167 13.98 3.38 5.02
CA ILE A 167 14.73 3.66 6.26
C ILE A 167 14.29 2.74 7.42
N PHE A 168 13.06 2.23 7.38
CA PHE A 168 12.49 1.37 8.41
C PHE A 168 12.41 -0.09 8.00
N THR A 169 12.25 -0.39 6.70
CA THR A 169 11.93 -1.73 6.24
C THR A 169 13.04 -2.42 5.46
N SER A 170 13.98 -1.71 4.82
CA SER A 170 15.03 -2.37 4.02
C SER A 170 15.95 -3.23 4.90
N PRO A 171 16.43 -4.40 4.42
CA PRO A 171 17.42 -5.23 5.12
C PRO A 171 18.68 -4.45 5.52
N LYS A 172 19.04 -3.45 4.71
CA LYS A 172 20.24 -2.60 4.91
C LYS A 172 19.99 -1.43 5.87
N SER A 173 18.76 -1.26 6.34
CA SER A 173 18.38 -0.12 7.16
C SER A 173 18.88 -0.25 8.59
N LYS A 174 19.08 0.90 9.26
CA LYS A 174 19.47 0.91 10.68
C LYS A 174 18.40 0.32 11.59
N HIS A 175 17.13 0.48 11.24
CA HIS A 175 16.02 -0.01 12.05
C HIS A 175 15.85 -1.53 11.96
N VAL A 176 15.98 -2.13 10.78
CA VAL A 176 15.99 -3.59 10.65
C VAL A 176 17.19 -4.20 11.39
N ASN A 177 18.37 -3.60 11.27
CA ASN A 177 19.55 -4.02 12.03
C ASN A 177 19.33 -3.96 13.55
N GLU A 178 18.62 -2.95 14.04
CA GLU A 178 18.25 -2.87 15.46
C GLU A 178 17.26 -3.98 15.86
N VAL A 179 16.29 -4.33 14.99
CA VAL A 179 15.38 -5.47 15.23
C VAL A 179 16.18 -6.78 15.34
N VAL A 180 17.14 -7.01 14.45
CA VAL A 180 18.03 -8.19 14.52
C VAL A 180 18.85 -8.19 15.81
N ARG A 181 19.46 -7.06 16.18
CA ARG A 181 20.23 -6.92 17.42
C ARG A 181 19.37 -7.16 18.67
N ALA A 182 18.18 -6.56 18.72
CA ALA A 182 17.23 -6.76 19.81
C ALA A 182 16.81 -8.24 19.94
N SER A 183 16.63 -8.92 18.81
CA SER A 183 16.33 -10.35 18.77
C SER A 183 17.48 -11.18 19.35
N LYS A 184 18.73 -10.80 19.07
CA LYS A 184 19.92 -11.48 19.59
C LYS A 184 20.07 -11.34 21.10
N GLU A 185 19.79 -10.16 21.63
CA GLU A 185 20.00 -9.86 23.05
C GLU A 185 18.81 -10.26 23.95
N GLY A 186 17.58 -10.24 23.44
CA GLY A 186 16.38 -10.49 24.27
C GLY A 186 15.26 -11.30 23.59
N GLY A 187 15.59 -12.00 22.51
CA GLY A 187 14.68 -12.92 21.83
C GLY A 187 13.43 -12.25 21.28
N ALA A 188 12.35 -13.01 21.19
CA ALA A 188 11.09 -12.58 20.57
C ALA A 188 10.47 -11.34 21.24
N SER A 189 10.64 -11.17 22.55
CA SER A 189 10.06 -10.04 23.28
C SER A 189 10.65 -8.69 22.83
N LEU A 190 11.97 -8.58 22.77
CA LEU A 190 12.65 -7.37 22.30
C LEU A 190 12.53 -7.22 20.79
N ASN A 191 12.46 -8.32 20.03
CA ASN A 191 12.16 -8.28 18.59
C ASN A 191 10.83 -7.56 18.32
N ILE A 192 9.75 -7.96 19.01
CA ILE A 192 8.42 -7.34 18.85
C ILE A 192 8.48 -5.87 19.26
N LEU A 193 9.11 -5.53 20.40
CA LEU A 193 9.23 -4.13 20.81
C LEU A 193 10.03 -3.29 19.79
N SER A 194 11.08 -3.84 19.18
CA SER A 194 11.88 -3.11 18.20
C SER A 194 11.11 -2.83 16.90
N GLY A 195 10.35 -3.79 16.38
CA GLY A 195 9.51 -3.55 15.20
C GLY A 195 8.34 -2.60 15.49
N PHE A 196 7.76 -2.67 16.69
CA PHE A 196 6.77 -1.69 17.16
C PHE A 196 7.34 -0.26 17.17
N VAL A 197 8.60 -0.10 17.62
CA VAL A 197 9.32 1.18 17.60
C VAL A 197 9.54 1.67 16.17
N ALA A 198 10.00 0.79 15.27
CA ALA A 198 10.19 1.13 13.85
C ALA A 198 8.89 1.59 13.20
N GLY A 199 7.78 0.89 13.43
CA GLY A 199 6.46 1.27 12.93
C GLY A 199 6.03 2.66 13.38
N ASN A 200 6.14 2.97 14.69
CA ASN A 200 5.72 4.27 15.22
C ASN A 200 6.55 5.44 14.68
N PHE A 201 7.88 5.29 14.65
CA PHE A 201 8.74 6.32 14.08
C PHE A 201 8.48 6.49 12.57
N SER A 202 8.23 5.40 11.85
CA SER A 202 7.89 5.49 10.43
C SER A 202 6.60 6.28 10.20
N ALA A 203 5.56 6.05 11.02
CA ALA A 203 4.29 6.77 10.93
C ALA A 203 4.45 8.27 11.18
N PHE A 204 5.29 8.65 12.14
CA PHE A 204 5.63 10.05 12.39
C PHE A 204 6.31 10.71 11.18
N TRP A 205 7.39 10.11 10.66
CA TRP A 205 8.13 10.69 9.54
C TRP A 205 7.32 10.74 8.26
N GLN A 206 6.51 9.70 8.03
CA GLN A 206 5.58 9.66 6.92
C GLN A 206 4.53 10.77 7.01
N GLY A 207 3.99 11.04 8.22
CA GLY A 207 3.12 12.18 8.47
C GLY A 207 3.80 13.52 8.13
N MET A 208 5.08 13.69 8.49
CA MET A 208 5.84 14.89 8.14
C MET A 208 6.03 15.06 6.63
N VAL A 209 6.22 13.95 5.89
CA VAL A 209 6.25 13.98 4.42
C VAL A 209 4.90 14.44 3.86
N PHE A 210 3.77 13.88 4.33
CA PHE A 210 2.45 14.34 3.89
C PHE A 210 2.21 15.83 4.18
N ILE A 211 2.59 16.31 5.37
CA ILE A 211 2.52 17.74 5.72
C ILE A 211 3.33 18.59 4.74
N LEU A 212 4.56 18.17 4.41
CA LEU A 212 5.41 18.89 3.44
C LEU A 212 4.74 18.97 2.07
N LEU A 213 4.24 17.85 1.54
CA LEU A 213 3.60 17.78 0.23
C LEU A 213 2.31 18.62 0.17
N MET A 214 1.47 18.52 1.20
CA MET A 214 0.26 19.35 1.34
C MET A 214 0.61 20.83 1.47
N SER A 215 1.70 21.17 2.17
CA SER A 215 2.14 22.57 2.32
C SER A 215 2.58 23.17 0.99
N ILE A 216 3.26 22.41 0.13
CA ILE A 216 3.60 22.85 -1.23
C ILE A 216 2.33 23.18 -2.02
N ALA A 217 1.33 22.29 -1.96
CA ALA A 217 0.06 22.49 -2.64
C ALA A 217 -0.72 23.68 -2.07
N TYR A 218 -0.72 23.86 -0.74
CA TYR A 218 -1.32 25.02 -0.08
C TYR A 218 -0.70 26.33 -0.55
N ILE A 219 0.64 26.44 -0.50
CA ILE A 219 1.35 27.64 -0.94
C ILE A 219 1.08 27.92 -2.42
N ALA A 220 1.16 26.90 -3.29
CA ALA A 220 0.87 27.06 -4.71
C ALA A 220 -0.60 27.48 -4.96
N SER A 221 -1.55 26.92 -4.22
CA SER A 221 -2.97 27.26 -4.37
C SER A 221 -3.29 28.73 -4.07
N ASN A 222 -2.52 29.40 -3.20
CA ASN A 222 -2.71 30.81 -2.83
C ASN A 222 -2.09 31.81 -3.83
N THR A 223 -1.65 31.34 -5.01
CA THR A 223 -1.00 32.18 -6.03
C THR A 223 -1.90 32.46 -7.24
N GLY A 224 -3.23 32.38 -7.09
CA GLY A 224 -4.20 32.73 -8.12
C GLY A 224 -5.09 31.59 -8.61
N LEU A 225 -5.17 30.48 -7.87
CA LEU A 225 -6.10 29.37 -8.17
C LEU A 225 -7.57 29.80 -7.93
N GLU A 226 -7.79 30.72 -7.00
CA GLU A 226 -9.09 31.31 -6.66
C GLU A 226 -9.78 32.01 -7.84
N ASN A 227 -9.01 32.44 -8.84
CA ASN A 227 -9.54 33.09 -10.05
C ASN A 227 -10.32 32.12 -10.95
N VAL A 228 -10.02 30.83 -10.84
CA VAL A 228 -10.65 29.75 -11.62
C VAL A 228 -11.55 28.88 -10.74
N ILE A 229 -11.11 28.63 -9.50
CA ILE A 229 -11.81 27.80 -8.52
C ILE A 229 -12.09 28.66 -7.28
N PRO A 230 -13.17 29.45 -7.29
CA PRO A 230 -13.45 30.38 -6.19
C PRO A 230 -13.83 29.66 -4.89
N ALA A 231 -14.43 28.48 -4.98
CA ALA A 231 -14.83 27.69 -3.83
C ALA A 231 -13.70 26.76 -3.39
N TYR A 232 -13.06 27.08 -2.26
CA TYR A 232 -12.09 26.24 -1.56
C TYR A 232 -10.92 25.73 -2.42
N PRO A 233 -10.17 26.62 -3.09
CA PRO A 233 -9.10 26.26 -4.03
C PRO A 233 -8.01 25.37 -3.42
N THR A 234 -7.68 25.57 -2.14
CA THR A 234 -6.70 24.74 -1.43
C THR A 234 -7.14 23.29 -1.30
N ILE A 235 -8.41 23.01 -1.05
CA ILE A 235 -8.90 21.63 -0.90
C ILE A 235 -8.85 20.91 -2.24
N PHE A 236 -9.19 21.61 -3.33
CA PHE A 236 -8.98 21.09 -4.67
C PHE A 236 -7.50 20.79 -4.95
N ALA A 237 -6.60 21.70 -4.53
CA ALA A 237 -5.17 21.49 -4.67
C ALA A 237 -4.70 20.23 -3.91
N PHE A 238 -5.21 19.96 -2.71
CA PHE A 238 -4.92 18.71 -2.00
C PHE A 238 -5.36 17.49 -2.81
N GLY A 239 -6.56 17.49 -3.39
CA GLY A 239 -7.00 16.42 -4.30
C GLY A 239 -6.09 16.22 -5.51
N LEU A 240 -5.53 17.29 -6.06
CA LEU A 240 -4.56 17.20 -7.15
C LEU A 240 -3.21 16.62 -6.72
N VAL A 241 -2.82 16.73 -5.45
CA VAL A 241 -1.67 15.98 -4.93
C VAL A 241 -1.97 14.48 -4.91
N ALA A 242 -3.19 14.06 -4.51
CA ALA A 242 -3.58 12.65 -4.63
C ALA A 242 -3.49 12.17 -6.08
N PHE A 243 -3.96 12.98 -7.02
CA PHE A 243 -3.84 12.70 -8.44
C PHE A 243 -2.38 12.61 -8.91
N GLY A 244 -1.49 13.44 -8.36
CA GLY A 244 -0.06 13.35 -8.61
C GLY A 244 0.55 12.00 -8.19
N PHE A 245 0.12 11.42 -7.08
CA PHE A 245 0.53 10.06 -6.68
C PHE A 245 0.13 9.01 -7.72
N LEU A 246 -1.07 9.15 -8.30
CA LEU A 246 -1.56 8.25 -9.35
C LEU A 246 -0.75 8.29 -10.65
N GLY A 247 0.03 9.36 -10.87
CA GLY A 247 0.97 9.44 -12.00
C GLY A 247 2.01 8.32 -12.00
N MET A 248 2.24 7.72 -10.84
CA MET A 248 3.13 6.58 -10.63
C MET A 248 2.40 5.25 -10.53
N GLY A 249 1.06 5.23 -10.59
CA GLY A 249 0.21 4.06 -10.31
C GLY A 249 0.68 2.77 -10.98
N PRO A 250 0.87 2.72 -12.32
CA PRO A 250 1.34 1.50 -12.99
C PRO A 250 2.70 1.01 -12.50
N VAL A 251 3.62 1.93 -12.19
CA VAL A 251 4.94 1.59 -11.65
C VAL A 251 4.84 1.12 -10.20
N THR A 252 4.05 1.80 -9.37
CA THR A 252 3.80 1.41 -7.97
C THR A 252 3.23 0.00 -7.89
N ILE A 253 2.22 -0.32 -8.70
CA ILE A 253 1.64 -1.67 -8.76
C ILE A 253 2.66 -2.68 -9.27
N ALA A 254 3.49 -2.33 -10.27
CA ALA A 254 4.50 -3.23 -10.80
C ALA A 254 5.59 -3.56 -9.78
N VAL A 255 6.06 -2.59 -9.00
CA VAL A 255 7.07 -2.84 -7.95
C VAL A 255 6.47 -3.53 -6.72
N ASP A 256 5.19 -3.33 -6.43
CA ASP A 256 4.47 -4.09 -5.39
C ASP A 256 4.32 -5.57 -5.79
N SER A 257 3.82 -5.80 -7.02
CA SER A 257 3.64 -7.14 -7.61
C SER A 257 4.97 -7.87 -7.83
N TYR A 258 6.11 -7.18 -7.80
CA TYR A 258 7.43 -7.80 -7.84
C TYR A 258 7.62 -8.76 -6.66
N GLY A 259 7.20 -8.38 -5.45
CA GLY A 259 7.39 -9.16 -4.24
C GLY A 259 6.73 -10.55 -4.28
N PRO A 260 5.40 -10.65 -4.49
CA PRO A 260 4.71 -11.94 -4.57
C PRO A 260 5.23 -12.85 -5.68
N VAL A 261 5.72 -12.28 -6.79
CA VAL A 261 6.33 -13.04 -7.88
C VAL A 261 7.66 -13.65 -7.44
N THR A 262 8.50 -12.90 -6.73
CA THR A 262 9.79 -13.41 -6.23
C THR A 262 9.60 -14.42 -5.11
N ASP A 263 8.62 -14.22 -4.24
CA ASP A 263 8.26 -15.16 -3.16
C ASP A 263 7.78 -16.50 -3.73
N ASN A 264 6.84 -16.45 -4.70
CA ASN A 264 6.38 -17.67 -5.38
C ASN A 264 7.49 -18.36 -6.17
N ALA A 265 8.43 -17.61 -6.76
CA ALA A 265 9.57 -18.20 -7.45
C ALA A 265 10.44 -19.03 -6.48
N GLN A 266 10.66 -18.52 -5.26
CA GLN A 266 11.37 -19.24 -4.20
C GLN A 266 10.59 -20.50 -3.77
N SER A 267 9.29 -20.36 -3.49
CA SER A 267 8.42 -21.49 -3.12
C SER A 267 8.40 -22.57 -4.19
N ILE A 268 8.26 -22.21 -5.48
CA ILE A 268 8.26 -23.16 -6.60
C ILE A 268 9.60 -23.89 -6.68
N TYR A 269 10.71 -23.18 -6.45
CA TYR A 269 12.04 -23.79 -6.43
C TYR A 269 12.13 -24.87 -5.35
N GLU A 270 11.74 -24.58 -4.10
CA GLU A 270 11.76 -25.54 -3.00
C GLU A 270 10.78 -26.72 -3.25
N LEU A 271 9.54 -26.43 -3.67
CA LEU A 271 8.51 -27.44 -3.98
C LEU A 271 8.89 -28.38 -5.12
N SER A 272 9.69 -27.91 -6.08
CA SER A 272 10.09 -28.70 -7.24
C SER A 272 11.04 -29.86 -6.91
N LEU A 273 11.71 -29.80 -5.75
CA LEU A 273 12.76 -30.72 -5.33
C LEU A 273 13.84 -30.91 -6.42
N ILE A 274 14.06 -29.87 -7.24
CA ILE A 274 14.90 -29.94 -8.44
C ILE A 274 16.31 -30.44 -8.11
N GLU A 275 16.87 -30.00 -6.98
CA GLU A 275 18.20 -30.38 -6.49
C GLU A 275 18.34 -31.88 -6.18
N THR A 276 17.24 -32.55 -5.82
CA THR A 276 17.26 -33.97 -5.46
C THR A 276 17.06 -34.89 -6.66
N LYS A 277 16.79 -34.35 -7.85
CA LYS A 277 16.56 -35.14 -9.06
C LYS A 277 17.89 -35.58 -9.66
N GLU A 278 18.08 -36.88 -9.81
CA GLU A 278 19.27 -37.45 -10.45
C GLU A 278 19.34 -37.04 -11.93
N GLY A 279 20.51 -36.59 -12.40
CA GLY A 279 20.75 -36.24 -13.81
C GLY A 279 20.19 -34.88 -14.26
N ILE A 280 19.63 -34.09 -13.33
CA ILE A 280 18.96 -32.83 -13.67
C ILE A 280 19.92 -31.75 -14.17
N SER A 281 21.18 -31.79 -13.75
CA SER A 281 22.19 -30.82 -14.18
C SER A 281 22.49 -30.97 -15.67
N GLU A 282 22.62 -32.21 -16.12
CA GLU A 282 22.83 -32.57 -17.52
C GLU A 282 21.58 -32.26 -18.36
N GLU A 283 20.38 -32.48 -17.82
CA GLU A 283 19.12 -32.11 -18.48
C GLU A 283 19.02 -30.59 -18.69
N ILE A 284 19.28 -29.79 -17.67
CA ILE A 284 19.25 -28.33 -17.77
C ILE A 284 20.32 -27.82 -18.75
N GLU A 285 21.54 -28.37 -18.70
CA GLU A 285 22.62 -28.00 -19.62
C GLU A 285 22.27 -28.32 -21.07
N LYS A 286 21.65 -29.48 -21.31
CA LYS A 286 21.18 -29.90 -22.63
C LYS A 286 20.04 -29.02 -23.15
N ASP A 287 19.06 -28.72 -22.31
CA ASP A 287 17.82 -28.06 -22.76
C ASP A 287 17.95 -26.53 -22.81
N PHE A 288 18.79 -25.94 -21.95
CA PHE A 288 18.93 -24.48 -21.83
C PHE A 288 20.33 -23.95 -22.15
N GLY A 289 21.33 -24.83 -22.35
CA GLY A 289 22.67 -24.45 -22.80
C GLY A 289 23.55 -23.77 -21.74
N PHE A 290 23.20 -23.90 -20.45
CA PHE A 290 24.01 -23.41 -19.34
C PHE A 290 24.07 -24.46 -18.22
N LYS A 291 25.21 -24.52 -17.53
CA LYS A 291 25.36 -25.37 -16.35
C LYS A 291 24.65 -24.73 -15.16
N PRO A 292 23.70 -25.40 -14.48
CA PRO A 292 23.00 -24.82 -13.34
C PRO A 292 23.94 -24.64 -12.14
N ASP A 293 23.72 -23.54 -11.42
CA ASP A 293 24.35 -23.26 -10.12
C ASP A 293 23.22 -23.09 -9.09
N PHE A 294 22.92 -24.18 -8.38
CA PHE A 294 21.80 -24.24 -7.43
C PHE A 294 22.02 -23.35 -6.20
N GLU A 295 23.25 -23.26 -5.71
CA GLU A 295 23.60 -22.40 -4.57
C GLU A 295 23.39 -20.92 -4.92
N LYS A 296 23.86 -20.51 -6.11
CA LYS A 296 23.66 -19.15 -6.60
C LYS A 296 22.19 -18.86 -6.89
N ALA A 297 21.45 -19.81 -7.47
CA ALA A 297 20.02 -19.69 -7.72
C ALA A 297 19.25 -19.46 -6.41
N LYS A 298 19.49 -20.29 -5.38
CA LYS A 298 18.86 -20.17 -4.07
C LYS A 298 19.19 -18.83 -3.41
N HIS A 299 20.46 -18.42 -3.42
CA HIS A 299 20.87 -17.13 -2.87
C HIS A 299 20.14 -15.96 -3.56
N TYR A 300 19.99 -15.99 -4.89
CA TYR A 300 19.29 -14.95 -5.62
C TYR A 300 17.78 -14.98 -5.47
N LEU A 301 17.17 -16.14 -5.27
CA LEU A 301 15.74 -16.21 -4.93
C LEU A 301 15.49 -15.54 -3.58
N GLU A 302 16.26 -15.90 -2.55
CA GLU A 302 16.12 -15.34 -1.20
C GLU A 302 16.46 -13.83 -1.15
N ALA A 303 17.50 -13.39 -1.88
CA ALA A 303 17.85 -11.97 -1.97
C ALA A 303 16.80 -11.16 -2.75
N ASN A 304 16.18 -11.74 -3.77
CA ASN A 304 15.11 -11.10 -4.52
C ASN A 304 13.84 -10.96 -3.69
N ASP A 305 13.49 -11.99 -2.91
CA ASP A 305 12.37 -11.93 -1.97
C ASP A 305 12.58 -10.84 -0.91
N GLY A 306 13.79 -10.72 -0.34
CA GLY A 306 14.11 -9.60 0.56
C GLY A 306 13.91 -8.21 -0.08
N ALA A 307 14.31 -8.04 -1.34
CA ALA A 307 14.03 -6.81 -2.09
C ALA A 307 12.52 -6.65 -2.37
N GLY A 308 11.84 -7.73 -2.71
CA GLY A 308 10.39 -7.81 -2.88
C GLY A 308 9.63 -7.32 -1.66
N ASN A 309 10.00 -7.77 -0.46
CA ASN A 309 9.42 -7.35 0.81
C ASN A 309 9.63 -5.86 1.07
N THR A 310 10.80 -5.31 0.73
CA THR A 310 11.03 -3.87 0.77
C THR A 310 10.04 -3.13 -0.15
N PHE A 311 9.92 -3.54 -1.42
CA PHE A 311 9.08 -2.80 -2.38
C PHE A 311 7.59 -2.96 -2.13
N LYS A 312 7.14 -4.15 -1.70
CA LYS A 312 5.80 -4.40 -1.15
C LYS A 312 5.50 -3.44 0.00
N ALA A 313 6.44 -3.28 0.93
CA ALA A 313 6.28 -2.32 2.04
C ALA A 313 6.26 -0.86 1.55
N THR A 314 7.04 -0.49 0.54
CA THR A 314 7.07 0.90 0.04
C THR A 314 5.84 1.32 -0.74
N ALA A 315 5.19 0.40 -1.45
CA ALA A 315 4.01 0.69 -2.25
C ALA A 315 2.78 0.98 -1.39
N LYS A 316 2.63 0.26 -0.27
CA LYS A 316 1.47 0.37 0.64
C LYS A 316 1.24 1.80 1.15
N PRO A 317 2.22 2.51 1.77
CA PRO A 317 2.04 3.90 2.18
C PRO A 317 1.73 4.89 1.05
N VAL A 318 2.16 4.59 -0.19
CA VAL A 318 1.80 5.42 -1.36
C VAL A 318 0.32 5.28 -1.70
N LEU A 319 -0.20 4.05 -1.72
CA LEU A 319 -1.63 3.78 -1.92
C LEU A 319 -2.48 4.41 -0.80
N ILE A 320 -2.12 4.14 0.46
CA ILE A 320 -2.78 4.71 1.65
C ILE A 320 -2.76 6.24 1.62
N GLY A 321 -1.61 6.84 1.31
CA GLY A 321 -1.48 8.29 1.19
C GLY A 321 -2.37 8.87 0.11
N THR A 322 -2.53 8.15 -1.00
CA THR A 322 -3.40 8.55 -2.10
C THR A 322 -4.87 8.49 -1.69
N ALA A 323 -5.33 7.41 -1.05
CA ALA A 323 -6.72 7.33 -0.61
C ALA A 323 -7.04 8.36 0.45
N VAL A 324 -6.15 8.64 1.42
CA VAL A 324 -6.46 9.65 2.47
C VAL A 324 -6.64 11.05 1.88
N VAL A 325 -5.77 11.43 0.95
CA VAL A 325 -5.86 12.73 0.29
C VAL A 325 -7.04 12.75 -0.71
N GLY A 326 -7.30 11.65 -1.41
CA GLY A 326 -8.46 11.47 -2.30
C GLY A 326 -9.80 11.51 -1.56
N ALA A 327 -9.92 10.75 -0.48
CA ALA A 327 -11.07 10.73 0.43
C ALA A 327 -11.33 12.10 1.03
N THR A 328 -10.28 12.86 1.41
CA THR A 328 -10.45 14.25 1.87
C THR A 328 -11.16 15.12 0.80
N THR A 329 -10.81 14.94 -0.47
CA THR A 329 -11.44 15.65 -1.59
C THR A 329 -12.88 15.20 -1.83
N MET A 330 -13.15 13.90 -1.65
CA MET A 330 -14.49 13.33 -1.78
C MET A 330 -15.40 13.76 -0.62
N ILE A 331 -14.90 13.78 0.61
CA ILE A 331 -15.58 14.33 1.79
C ILE A 331 -15.92 15.80 1.56
N PHE A 332 -15.01 16.57 0.96
CA PHE A 332 -15.30 17.96 0.64
C PHE A 332 -16.38 18.10 -0.46
N SER A 333 -16.35 17.24 -1.47
CA SER A 333 -17.43 17.17 -2.47
C SER A 333 -18.77 16.86 -1.82
N LEU A 334 -18.81 15.96 -0.83
CA LEU A 334 -20.00 15.69 -0.02
C LEU A 334 -20.46 16.94 0.77
N ILE A 335 -19.53 17.70 1.37
CA ILE A 335 -19.84 18.96 2.06
C ILE A 335 -20.48 19.97 1.10
N LEU A 336 -19.98 20.10 -0.14
CA LEU A 336 -20.57 20.96 -1.16
C LEU A 336 -21.97 20.50 -1.58
N VAL A 337 -22.20 19.18 -1.68
CA VAL A 337 -23.54 18.63 -1.91
C VAL A 337 -24.47 18.96 -0.74
N ILE A 338 -24.02 18.81 0.51
CA ILE A 338 -24.79 19.17 1.70
C ILE A 338 -25.16 20.66 1.67
N LYS A 339 -24.22 21.54 1.31
CA LYS A 339 -24.49 22.97 1.11
C LYS A 339 -25.60 23.18 0.07
N ASN A 340 -25.49 22.57 -1.09
CA ASN A 340 -26.43 22.78 -2.20
C ASN A 340 -27.83 22.19 -1.95
N VAL A 341 -27.92 21.07 -1.23
CA VAL A 341 -29.19 20.34 -1.01
C VAL A 341 -29.87 20.77 0.29
N LEU A 342 -29.09 20.98 1.36
CA LEU A 342 -29.60 21.23 2.71
C LEU A 342 -29.40 22.68 3.18
N ASN A 343 -28.71 23.50 2.40
CA ASN A 343 -28.40 24.90 2.71
C ASN A 343 -27.65 25.05 4.05
N ILE A 344 -26.75 24.10 4.33
CA ILE A 344 -25.84 24.12 5.48
C ILE A 344 -24.47 24.60 4.99
N GLU A 345 -23.94 25.64 5.62
CA GLU A 345 -22.64 26.18 5.21
C GLU A 345 -21.49 25.26 5.66
N PRO A 346 -20.44 25.05 4.84
CA PRO A 346 -19.30 24.20 5.18
C PRO A 346 -18.63 24.55 6.51
N GLU A 347 -18.59 25.82 6.89
CA GLU A 347 -18.01 26.31 8.15
C GLU A 347 -18.83 25.87 9.37
N GLN A 348 -20.12 25.56 9.19
CA GLN A 348 -20.97 24.99 10.25
C GLN A 348 -20.68 23.51 10.46
N ILE A 349 -20.32 22.80 9.38
CA ILE A 349 -19.94 21.38 9.40
C ILE A 349 -18.54 21.20 10.00
N LEU A 350 -17.59 22.02 9.57
CA LEU A 350 -16.19 21.95 9.98
C LEU A 350 -15.89 22.79 11.23
N ASN A 351 -16.80 22.78 12.20
CA ASN A 351 -16.64 23.52 13.45
C ASN A 351 -16.33 22.58 14.62
N ILE A 352 -15.15 22.70 15.22
CA ILE A 352 -14.75 21.89 16.39
C ILE A 352 -15.51 22.27 17.67
N LEU A 353 -16.13 23.45 17.72
CA LEU A 353 -16.99 23.86 18.83
C LEU A 353 -18.35 23.13 18.80
N ASN A 354 -18.70 22.47 17.69
CA ASN A 354 -19.86 21.60 17.63
C ASN A 354 -19.54 20.24 18.31
N PRO A 355 -20.27 19.85 19.37
CA PRO A 355 -20.04 18.57 20.04
C PRO A 355 -20.14 17.35 19.11
N TRP A 356 -20.99 17.41 18.08
CA TRP A 356 -21.14 16.33 17.10
C TRP A 356 -19.85 16.08 16.29
N THR A 357 -19.07 17.12 16.03
CA THR A 357 -17.75 17.03 15.38
C THR A 357 -16.79 16.17 16.22
N ILE A 358 -16.73 16.46 17.53
CA ILE A 358 -15.88 15.71 18.47
C ILE A 358 -16.34 14.25 18.57
N LEU A 359 -17.66 14.02 18.65
CA LEU A 359 -18.22 12.67 18.67
C LEU A 359 -17.88 11.91 17.38
N GLY A 360 -17.93 12.56 16.22
CA GLY A 360 -17.54 11.98 14.94
C GLY A 360 -16.07 11.57 14.93
N PHE A 361 -15.16 12.41 15.44
CA PHE A 361 -13.74 12.06 15.58
C PHE A 361 -13.52 10.83 16.47
N ILE A 362 -14.17 10.77 17.64
CA ILE A 362 -14.04 9.60 18.53
C ILE A 362 -14.60 8.35 17.85
N ALA A 363 -15.74 8.46 17.16
CA ALA A 363 -16.36 7.34 16.46
C ALA A 363 -15.46 6.80 15.33
N GLY A 364 -14.89 7.67 14.50
CA GLY A 364 -14.06 7.22 13.37
C GLY A 364 -12.76 6.58 13.83
N GLY A 365 -12.07 7.17 14.83
CA GLY A 365 -10.91 6.53 15.45
C GLY A 365 -11.25 5.17 16.07
N SER A 366 -12.41 5.05 16.73
CA SER A 366 -12.87 3.77 17.30
C SER A 366 -13.11 2.70 16.24
N VAL A 367 -13.68 3.07 15.09
CA VAL A 367 -13.93 2.13 13.98
C VAL A 367 -12.62 1.64 13.35
N VAL A 368 -11.61 2.50 13.19
CA VAL A 368 -10.27 2.08 12.71
C VAL A 368 -9.68 1.00 13.61
N TYR A 369 -9.68 1.21 14.93
CA TYR A 369 -9.15 0.23 15.89
C TYR A 369 -10.00 -1.05 15.96
N TRP A 370 -11.33 -0.92 15.86
CA TRP A 370 -12.21 -2.07 15.76
C TRP A 370 -11.89 -2.91 14.51
N PHE A 371 -11.71 -2.26 13.35
CA PHE A 371 -11.38 -2.91 12.09
C PHE A 371 -10.03 -3.64 12.17
N THR A 372 -9.00 -2.98 12.69
CA THR A 372 -7.69 -3.60 12.91
C THR A 372 -7.79 -4.86 13.79
N GLY A 373 -8.53 -4.78 14.90
CA GLY A 373 -8.76 -5.92 15.78
C GLY A 373 -9.53 -7.05 15.09
N ALA A 374 -10.61 -6.73 14.38
CA ALA A 374 -11.47 -7.70 13.70
C ALA A 374 -10.74 -8.43 12.57
N SER A 375 -9.97 -7.70 11.74
CA SER A 375 -9.16 -8.27 10.66
C SER A 375 -8.05 -9.17 11.20
N THR A 376 -7.33 -8.73 12.24
CA THR A 376 -6.31 -9.56 12.91
C THR A 376 -6.94 -10.82 13.54
N GLN A 377 -8.13 -10.70 14.14
CA GLN A 377 -8.86 -11.82 14.71
C GLN A 377 -9.27 -12.84 13.61
N ALA A 378 -9.66 -12.38 12.42
CA ALA A 378 -10.01 -13.26 11.31
C ALA A 378 -8.79 -14.10 10.85
N VAL A 379 -7.62 -13.47 10.69
CA VAL A 379 -6.37 -14.15 10.31
C VAL A 379 -5.95 -15.15 11.38
N THR A 380 -5.88 -14.72 12.64
CA THR A 380 -5.46 -15.60 13.74
C THR A 380 -6.39 -16.81 13.88
N THR A 381 -7.70 -16.62 13.63
CA THR A 381 -8.69 -17.70 13.66
C THR A 381 -8.46 -18.75 12.57
N GLY A 382 -8.17 -18.32 11.35
CA GLY A 382 -7.83 -19.22 10.25
C GLY A 382 -6.49 -19.92 10.47
N ALA A 383 -5.48 -19.15 10.88
CA ALA A 383 -4.12 -19.64 11.08
C ALA A 383 -4.05 -20.78 12.11
N TYR A 384 -4.70 -20.65 13.27
CA TYR A 384 -4.63 -21.72 14.28
C TYR A 384 -5.29 -23.03 13.79
N ARG A 385 -6.34 -22.94 12.97
CA ARG A 385 -7.03 -24.11 12.39
C ARG A 385 -6.15 -24.81 11.34
N ALA A 386 -5.50 -24.04 10.48
CA ALA A 386 -4.53 -24.57 9.53
C ALA A 386 -3.36 -25.25 10.27
N VAL A 387 -2.81 -24.60 11.31
CA VAL A 387 -1.73 -25.16 12.13
C VAL A 387 -2.14 -26.45 12.82
N GLU A 388 -3.34 -26.50 13.40
CA GLU A 388 -3.87 -27.71 14.04
C GLU A 388 -3.96 -28.87 13.03
N TYR A 389 -4.44 -28.59 11.82
CA TYR A 389 -4.54 -29.59 10.76
C TYR A 389 -3.15 -30.08 10.31
N ILE A 390 -2.22 -29.16 10.03
CA ILE A 390 -0.86 -29.48 9.60
C ILE A 390 -0.16 -30.36 10.65
N LYS A 391 -0.27 -30.03 11.95
CA LYS A 391 0.28 -30.84 13.05
C LYS A 391 -0.18 -32.29 13.06
N LYS A 392 -1.41 -32.57 12.63
CA LYS A 392 -1.96 -33.94 12.62
C LYS A 392 -1.57 -34.73 11.36
N HIS A 393 -1.13 -34.06 10.30
CA HIS A 393 -0.98 -34.67 8.96
C HIS A 393 0.41 -34.51 8.34
N ILE A 394 1.29 -33.71 8.93
CA ILE A 394 2.69 -33.61 8.50
C ILE A 394 3.44 -34.89 8.89
N ASN A 395 4.26 -35.42 7.97
CA ASN A 395 5.12 -36.56 8.22
C ASN A 395 6.58 -36.18 7.94
N LEU A 396 7.41 -36.23 8.99
CA LEU A 396 8.82 -35.84 8.94
C LEU A 396 9.76 -37.04 9.14
N ASP A 397 9.24 -38.27 9.08
CA ASP A 397 10.07 -39.48 9.11
C ASP A 397 11.09 -39.45 7.95
N PRO A 398 12.37 -39.77 8.18
CA PRO A 398 13.38 -39.82 7.12
C PRO A 398 13.04 -40.73 5.94
N ASN A 399 12.17 -41.74 6.14
CA ASN A 399 11.74 -42.67 5.10
C ASN A 399 10.39 -42.29 4.46
N ALA A 400 9.77 -41.19 4.90
CA ALA A 400 8.54 -40.70 4.32
C ALA A 400 8.77 -40.02 2.97
N SER A 401 7.67 -39.75 2.26
CA SER A 401 7.69 -38.89 1.08
C SER A 401 8.35 -37.55 1.39
N LEU A 402 9.18 -37.06 0.47
CA LEU A 402 9.76 -35.71 0.54
C LEU A 402 8.73 -34.62 0.24
N SER A 403 7.49 -34.98 -0.10
CA SER A 403 6.40 -34.05 -0.35
C SER A 403 5.09 -34.45 0.34
N ALA A 404 4.30 -33.45 0.71
CA ALA A 404 2.96 -33.60 1.24
C ALA A 404 2.00 -34.20 0.20
N SER A 405 0.98 -34.92 0.67
CA SER A 405 -0.07 -35.42 -0.23
C SER A 405 -0.91 -34.26 -0.77
N THR A 406 -1.32 -34.36 -2.03
CA THR A 406 -2.18 -33.35 -2.68
C THR A 406 -3.49 -33.14 -1.93
N GLU A 407 -4.05 -34.19 -1.34
CA GLU A 407 -5.30 -34.10 -0.56
C GLU A 407 -5.12 -33.31 0.73
N ASN A 408 -4.00 -33.48 1.44
CA ASN A 408 -3.70 -32.69 2.64
C ASN A 408 -3.53 -31.21 2.28
N SER A 409 -2.84 -30.90 1.17
CA SER A 409 -2.67 -29.52 0.71
C SER A 409 -4.00 -28.87 0.31
N LYS A 410 -4.87 -29.60 -0.41
CA LYS A 410 -6.23 -29.13 -0.75
C LYS A 410 -7.05 -28.81 0.50
N GLU A 411 -6.97 -29.64 1.55
CA GLU A 411 -7.73 -29.40 2.77
C GLU A 411 -7.21 -28.15 3.52
N VAL A 412 -5.90 -27.90 3.54
CA VAL A 412 -5.36 -26.64 4.10
C VAL A 412 -5.85 -25.42 3.31
N VAL A 413 -5.79 -25.47 1.98
CA VAL A 413 -6.33 -24.40 1.11
C VAL A 413 -7.81 -24.14 1.40
N LYS A 414 -8.60 -25.21 1.55
CA LYS A 414 -10.03 -25.13 1.88
C LYS A 414 -10.27 -24.50 3.25
N ILE A 415 -9.48 -24.86 4.27
CA ILE A 415 -9.55 -24.25 5.60
C ILE A 415 -9.29 -22.75 5.48
N CYS A 416 -8.17 -22.34 4.87
CA CYS A 416 -7.83 -20.92 4.71
C CYS A 416 -8.93 -20.15 3.97
N THR A 417 -9.45 -20.72 2.87
CA THR A 417 -10.53 -20.11 2.06
C THR A 417 -11.80 -19.87 2.88
N GLN A 418 -12.27 -20.88 3.63
CA GLN A 418 -13.50 -20.78 4.43
C GLN A 418 -13.41 -19.68 5.50
N TYR A 419 -12.27 -19.61 6.19
CA TYR A 419 -12.08 -18.60 7.25
C TYR A 419 -11.86 -17.21 6.68
N ALA A 420 -11.13 -17.07 5.56
CA ALA A 420 -10.97 -15.80 4.86
C ALA A 420 -12.33 -15.24 4.40
N GLN A 421 -13.15 -16.04 3.72
CA GLN A 421 -14.48 -15.62 3.24
C GLN A 421 -15.43 -15.24 4.39
N LYS A 422 -15.47 -16.05 5.45
CA LYS A 422 -16.31 -15.76 6.63
C LYS A 422 -15.87 -14.48 7.34
N GLY A 423 -14.56 -14.29 7.50
CA GLY A 423 -13.98 -13.07 8.07
C GLY A 423 -14.36 -11.84 7.26
N MET A 424 -14.12 -11.88 5.95
CA MET A 424 -14.42 -10.80 5.01
C MET A 424 -15.90 -10.37 5.08
N ILE A 425 -16.84 -11.32 5.00
CA ILE A 425 -18.28 -11.03 5.03
C ILE A 425 -18.69 -10.38 6.37
N ASN A 426 -18.22 -10.92 7.49
CA ASN A 426 -18.57 -10.40 8.81
C ASN A 426 -18.05 -8.97 9.02
N ILE A 427 -16.80 -8.73 8.63
CA ILE A 427 -16.17 -7.40 8.74
C ILE A 427 -16.89 -6.41 7.83
N PHE A 428 -17.17 -6.79 6.57
CA PHE A 428 -17.90 -5.95 5.63
C PHE A 428 -19.28 -5.54 6.17
N ILE A 429 -20.08 -6.50 6.66
CA ILE A 429 -21.41 -6.22 7.21
C ILE A 429 -21.31 -5.23 8.38
N ALA A 430 -20.33 -5.40 9.26
CA ALA A 430 -20.15 -4.51 10.40
C ALA A 430 -19.75 -3.09 9.99
N ILE A 431 -18.72 -2.94 9.14
CA ILE A 431 -18.27 -1.62 8.65
C ILE A 431 -19.38 -0.92 7.88
N PHE A 432 -20.06 -1.63 6.99
CA PHE A 432 -21.19 -1.10 6.23
C PHE A 432 -22.33 -0.66 7.17
N SER A 433 -22.62 -1.46 8.20
CA SER A 433 -23.63 -1.11 9.21
C SER A 433 -23.23 0.11 10.03
N PHE A 434 -21.95 0.26 10.41
CA PHE A 434 -21.47 1.47 11.09
C PHE A 434 -21.60 2.71 10.21
N ALA A 435 -21.16 2.63 8.95
CA ALA A 435 -21.28 3.74 8.01
C ALA A 435 -22.74 4.18 7.82
N LEU A 436 -23.67 3.23 7.61
CA LEU A 436 -25.09 3.53 7.50
C LEU A 436 -25.69 4.07 8.80
N ALA A 437 -25.40 3.44 9.94
CA ALA A 437 -25.93 3.87 11.23
C ALA A 437 -25.49 5.31 11.55
N PHE A 438 -24.21 5.63 11.31
CA PHE A 438 -23.67 6.97 11.54
C PHE A 438 -24.20 8.00 10.54
N ALA A 439 -24.41 7.61 9.28
CA ALA A 439 -25.10 8.45 8.30
C ALA A 439 -26.55 8.74 8.72
N PHE A 440 -27.30 7.74 9.21
CA PHE A 440 -28.67 7.92 9.67
C PHE A 440 -28.76 8.76 10.96
N ILE A 441 -27.83 8.58 11.89
CA ILE A 441 -27.73 9.45 13.09
C ILE A 441 -27.46 10.90 12.68
N SER A 442 -26.65 11.09 11.64
CA SER A 442 -26.31 12.39 11.09
C SER A 442 -27.38 12.97 10.15
N ALA A 443 -28.45 12.22 9.86
CA ALA A 443 -29.46 12.63 8.89
C ALA A 443 -30.29 13.81 9.43
N PRO A 444 -30.53 14.87 8.62
CA PRO A 444 -31.34 15.99 9.05
C PRO A 444 -32.78 15.56 9.33
N SER A 445 -33.33 15.90 10.50
CA SER A 445 -34.75 15.67 10.84
C SER A 445 -35.70 16.72 10.24
N GLY A 446 -35.17 17.74 9.55
CA GLY A 446 -35.90 18.81 8.86
C GLY A 446 -34.96 19.90 8.33
N THR A 447 -35.45 20.78 7.45
CA THR A 447 -34.67 21.91 6.90
C THR A 447 -34.61 23.08 7.89
N GLY A 448 -33.41 23.58 8.20
CA GLY A 448 -33.20 24.83 8.95
C GLY A 448 -33.22 24.75 10.49
N ASP A 449 -33.33 23.58 11.10
CA ASP A 449 -33.14 23.42 12.55
C ASP A 449 -31.64 23.39 12.90
N ALA A 450 -31.23 24.18 13.89
CA ALA A 450 -29.87 24.23 14.41
C ALA A 450 -29.39 22.84 14.89
N HIS A 451 -30.31 22.00 15.38
CA HIS A 451 -29.99 20.62 15.73
C HIS A 451 -29.65 19.77 14.51
N SER A 452 -30.44 19.87 13.43
CA SER A 452 -30.20 19.18 12.16
C SER A 452 -28.88 19.60 11.50
N THR A 453 -28.54 20.89 11.54
CA THR A 453 -27.26 21.42 11.04
C THR A 453 -26.07 20.88 11.83
N ALA A 454 -26.21 20.79 13.16
CA ALA A 454 -25.15 20.28 14.02
C ALA A 454 -24.93 18.78 13.84
N ALA A 455 -25.99 17.99 13.66
CA ALA A 455 -25.90 16.54 13.46
C ALA A 455 -25.16 16.17 12.17
N ALA A 456 -25.33 16.94 11.08
CA ALA A 456 -24.62 16.75 9.80
C ALA A 456 -23.08 16.75 9.93
N SER A 457 -22.55 17.40 10.97
CA SER A 457 -21.10 17.43 11.25
C SER A 457 -20.57 16.09 11.73
N PHE A 458 -21.42 15.24 12.33
CA PHE A 458 -21.01 13.96 12.91
C PHE A 458 -20.45 13.02 11.84
N PHE A 459 -21.22 12.77 10.77
CA PHE A 459 -20.80 11.82 9.73
C PHE A 459 -19.59 12.33 8.96
N VAL A 460 -19.55 13.62 8.63
CA VAL A 460 -18.38 14.24 7.97
C VAL A 460 -17.13 14.11 8.84
N SER A 461 -17.23 14.42 10.13
CA SER A 461 -16.09 14.31 11.06
C SER A 461 -15.66 12.87 11.29
N TYR A 462 -16.61 11.92 11.29
CA TYR A 462 -16.35 10.49 11.29
C TYR A 462 -15.50 10.06 10.08
N LEU A 463 -15.86 10.51 8.87
CA LEU A 463 -15.10 10.19 7.65
C LEU A 463 -13.68 10.81 7.67
N ILE A 464 -13.56 12.08 8.07
CA ILE A 464 -12.25 12.75 8.24
C ILE A 464 -11.40 11.98 9.25
N SER A 465 -12.01 11.54 10.35
CA SER A 465 -11.33 10.76 11.37
C SER A 465 -10.85 9.41 10.87
N ILE A 466 -11.67 8.68 10.11
CA ILE A 466 -11.25 7.40 9.54
C ILE A 466 -10.03 7.61 8.64
N ALA A 467 -10.03 8.64 7.79
CA ALA A 467 -8.90 8.95 6.93
C ALA A 467 -7.62 9.25 7.75
N ILE A 468 -7.71 10.10 8.79
CA ILE A 468 -6.53 10.49 9.58
C ILE A 468 -6.01 9.35 10.45
N PHE A 469 -6.88 8.70 11.24
CA PHE A 469 -6.45 7.59 12.12
C PHE A 469 -6.06 6.36 11.30
N GLY A 470 -6.79 6.08 10.22
CA GLY A 470 -6.51 5.01 9.28
C GLY A 470 -5.16 5.17 8.62
N LEU A 471 -4.79 6.39 8.19
CA LEU A 471 -3.46 6.70 7.64
C LEU A 471 -2.34 6.22 8.57
N PHE A 472 -2.32 6.70 9.81
CA PHE A 472 -1.24 6.42 10.75
C PHE A 472 -1.25 4.96 11.18
N GLN A 473 -2.43 4.36 11.38
CA GLN A 473 -2.55 2.95 11.73
C GLN A 473 -2.03 2.06 10.59
N ALA A 474 -2.39 2.36 9.34
CA ALA A 474 -1.97 1.58 8.20
C ALA A 474 -0.46 1.67 7.97
N VAL A 475 0.12 2.87 8.03
CA VAL A 475 1.58 3.06 7.90
C VAL A 475 2.33 2.35 9.04
N PHE A 476 1.87 2.50 10.28
CA PHE A 476 2.45 1.82 11.44
C PHE A 476 2.49 0.30 11.22
N MET A 477 1.36 -0.30 10.85
CA MET A 477 1.24 -1.75 10.70
C MET A 477 2.05 -2.27 9.50
N ALA A 478 1.99 -1.58 8.37
CA ALA A 478 2.75 -1.96 7.17
C ALA A 478 4.26 -1.98 7.44
N ASN A 479 4.78 -0.91 8.05
CA ASN A 479 6.21 -0.76 8.25
C ASN A 479 6.76 -1.57 9.43
N ALA A 480 5.97 -1.74 10.51
CA ALA A 480 6.35 -2.66 11.58
C ALA A 480 6.46 -4.10 11.05
N GLY A 481 5.46 -4.55 10.29
CA GLY A 481 5.47 -5.86 9.65
C GLY A 481 6.63 -6.06 8.67
N GLY A 482 6.86 -5.07 7.79
CA GLY A 482 8.00 -5.12 6.86
C GLY A 482 9.37 -5.15 7.58
N ALA A 483 9.51 -4.43 8.69
CA ALA A 483 10.74 -4.44 9.48
C ALA A 483 11.00 -5.81 10.14
N TRP A 484 9.97 -6.48 10.66
CA TRP A 484 10.10 -7.82 11.24
C TRP A 484 10.46 -8.87 10.19
N ASP A 485 9.83 -8.81 9.02
CA ASP A 485 10.09 -9.75 7.92
C ASP A 485 11.52 -9.62 7.40
N ASN A 486 11.94 -8.39 7.10
CA ASN A 486 13.31 -8.19 6.63
C ASN A 486 14.36 -8.43 7.72
N ALA A 487 14.02 -8.30 9.01
CA ALA A 487 14.90 -8.77 10.07
C ALA A 487 15.09 -10.30 10.03
N LYS A 488 14.02 -11.06 9.77
CA LYS A 488 14.12 -12.51 9.51
C LYS A 488 15.00 -12.77 8.28
N LYS A 489 14.78 -12.06 7.16
CA LYS A 489 15.59 -12.24 5.93
C LYS A 489 17.08 -11.92 6.14
N VAL A 490 17.43 -10.90 6.92
CA VAL A 490 18.84 -10.62 7.30
C VAL A 490 19.48 -11.80 8.03
N VAL A 491 18.76 -12.41 8.99
CA VAL A 491 19.27 -13.58 9.72
C VAL A 491 19.40 -14.80 8.80
N GLU A 492 18.47 -14.98 7.87
CA GLU A 492 18.42 -16.10 6.94
C GLU A 492 19.49 -16.02 5.84
N VAL A 493 19.72 -14.84 5.27
CA VAL A 493 20.52 -14.63 4.05
C VAL A 493 21.90 -14.08 4.37
N ASP A 494 21.97 -12.96 5.11
CA ASP A 494 23.23 -12.25 5.34
C ASP A 494 24.07 -12.93 6.44
N LEU A 495 23.41 -13.27 7.55
CA LEU A 495 24.08 -13.96 8.67
C LEU A 495 24.16 -15.47 8.46
N LYS A 496 23.28 -16.05 7.63
CA LYS A 496 23.17 -17.49 7.38
C LYS A 496 22.97 -18.31 8.66
N GLU A 497 22.21 -17.77 9.61
CA GLU A 497 21.98 -18.36 10.94
C GLU A 497 20.62 -19.09 11.04
N LYS A 498 20.16 -19.73 9.95
CA LYS A 498 18.92 -20.51 9.93
C LYS A 498 18.93 -21.62 11.01
N GLY A 499 17.82 -21.75 11.72
CA GLY A 499 17.63 -22.76 12.78
C GLY A 499 18.24 -22.42 14.15
N THR A 500 18.83 -21.24 14.30
CA THR A 500 19.32 -20.73 15.61
C THR A 500 18.19 -20.13 16.45
N ASP A 501 18.47 -19.87 17.74
CA ASP A 501 17.54 -19.14 18.63
C ASP A 501 17.27 -17.71 18.12
N LEU A 502 18.27 -17.06 17.52
CA LEU A 502 18.11 -15.75 16.86
C LEU A 502 17.08 -15.84 15.73
N HIS A 503 17.24 -16.84 14.86
CA HIS A 503 16.30 -17.08 13.77
C HIS A 503 14.89 -17.38 14.27
N ALA A 504 14.75 -18.21 15.31
CA ALA A 504 13.46 -18.48 15.92
C ALA A 504 12.78 -17.20 16.44
N ALA A 505 13.55 -16.30 17.08
CA ALA A 505 13.03 -15.01 17.56
C ALA A 505 12.56 -14.10 16.42
N THR A 506 13.30 -14.01 15.32
CA THR A 506 12.90 -13.19 14.16
C THR A 506 11.70 -13.78 13.42
N VAL A 507 11.56 -15.11 13.35
CA VAL A 507 10.37 -15.76 12.79
C VAL A 507 9.13 -15.46 13.64
N VAL A 508 9.24 -15.35 14.97
CA VAL A 508 8.11 -14.91 15.80
C VAL A 508 7.67 -13.51 15.41
N GLY A 509 8.63 -12.58 15.29
CA GLY A 509 8.36 -11.20 14.85
C GLY A 509 7.64 -11.14 13.52
N ASP A 510 8.16 -11.86 12.52
CA ASP A 510 7.55 -11.93 11.19
C ASP A 510 6.11 -12.44 11.24
N THR A 511 5.85 -13.52 11.98
CA THR A 511 4.47 -14.06 12.13
C THR A 511 3.51 -13.16 12.92
N VAL A 512 4.03 -12.23 13.72
CA VAL A 512 3.23 -11.13 14.30
C VAL A 512 2.96 -10.06 13.25
N GLY A 513 3.94 -9.80 12.38
CA GLY A 513 3.89 -8.86 11.27
C GLY A 513 2.98 -9.25 10.11
N ASP A 514 2.78 -10.54 9.84
CA ASP A 514 1.94 -11.02 8.72
C ASP A 514 0.52 -10.44 8.72
N PRO A 515 -0.31 -10.59 9.78
CA PRO A 515 -1.63 -9.97 9.80
C PRO A 515 -1.57 -8.45 9.79
N PHE A 516 -0.47 -7.86 10.26
CA PHE A 516 -0.30 -6.41 10.27
C PHE A 516 -0.13 -5.87 8.86
N LYS A 517 0.86 -6.38 8.13
CA LYS A 517 1.29 -5.83 6.83
C LYS A 517 0.44 -6.32 5.67
N ASP A 518 -0.14 -7.52 5.73
CA ASP A 518 -0.78 -8.16 4.56
C ASP A 518 -2.30 -8.32 4.72
N THR A 519 -2.87 -7.93 5.87
CA THR A 519 -4.33 -7.90 6.04
C THR A 519 -4.80 -6.55 6.56
N SER A 520 -4.42 -6.18 7.78
CA SER A 520 -4.98 -4.99 8.43
C SER A 520 -4.52 -3.70 7.78
N SER A 521 -3.23 -3.51 7.48
CA SER A 521 -2.73 -2.25 6.92
C SER A 521 -3.25 -1.99 5.51
N VAL A 522 -3.15 -2.99 4.63
CA VAL A 522 -3.58 -2.86 3.22
C VAL A 522 -5.07 -2.63 3.13
N SER A 523 -5.86 -3.31 3.97
CA SER A 523 -7.31 -3.18 3.94
C SER A 523 -7.82 -1.88 4.57
N LEU A 524 -6.98 -1.11 5.28
CA LEU A 524 -7.38 0.22 5.74
C LEU A 524 -7.52 1.20 4.58
N ASN A 525 -6.81 0.99 3.46
CA ASN A 525 -6.93 1.83 2.27
C ASN A 525 -8.36 1.85 1.70
N PRO A 526 -9.00 0.73 1.33
CA PRO A 526 -10.37 0.72 0.81
C PRO A 526 -11.46 0.96 1.88
N ILE A 527 -11.10 0.97 3.16
CA ILE A 527 -12.03 1.31 4.25
C ILE A 527 -12.17 2.83 4.40
N ILE A 528 -11.10 3.57 4.11
CA ILE A 528 -11.05 5.03 4.06
C ILE A 528 -11.76 5.50 2.79
#